data_AF-A0A0L7KWS5-F1
#
_entry.id   AF-A0A0L7KWS5-F1
#
_cell.length_a   1.000
_cell.length_b   1.000
_cell.length_c   1.000
_cell.angle_alpha   90.00
_cell.angle_beta   90.00
_cell.angle_gamma   90.00
#
_symmetry.space_group_name_H-M   'P 1'
#
loop_
_entity.id
_entity.type
_entity.pdbx_description
1 polymer ?
#
loop_
_entity_poly.entity_id
_entity_poly.type
_entity_poly.pdbx_seq_one_letter_code
_entity_poly.pdbx_strand_id
1 'polypeptide(L)' 'MVVEPNPLCEGKRTQVPSPSFCNNFLNCWDGWAVEQECPIGLLFSNKGYCDYADTVNCHNRKVNGEVFVF' A
#
# COMPACT_ATOMS: atom_id res chain seq x y z
N MET A 1 -14.19 -7.51 -22.38
CA MET A 1 -13.56 -7.67 -21.06
C MET A 1 -13.94 -6.45 -20.25
N VAL A 2 -14.92 -6.57 -19.36
CA VAL A 2 -15.15 -5.53 -18.35
C VAL A 2 -14.04 -5.72 -17.33
N VAL A 3 -13.10 -4.78 -17.31
CA VAL A 3 -12.14 -4.71 -16.22
C VAL A 3 -12.91 -4.06 -15.10
N GLU A 4 -13.25 -4.83 -14.07
CA GLU A 4 -13.91 -4.26 -12.90
C GLU A 4 -12.93 -3.33 -12.17
N PRO A 5 -13.34 -2.09 -11.85
CA PRO A 5 -12.49 -1.18 -11.10
C PRO A 5 -12.12 -1.82 -9.75
N ASN A 6 -10.88 -1.67 -9.32
CA ASN A 6 -10.49 -2.08 -7.98
C ASN A 6 -11.34 -1.29 -6.97
N PRO A 7 -12.15 -1.97 -6.11
CA PRO A 7 -13.04 -1.29 -5.18
C PRO A 7 -12.30 -0.41 -4.18
N LEU A 8 -11.01 -0.69 -3.90
CA LEU A 8 -10.16 0.12 -3.03
C LEU A 8 -9.74 1.45 -3.68
N CYS A 9 -9.75 1.51 -5.00
CA CYS A 9 -9.38 2.72 -5.74
C CYS A 9 -10.57 3.65 -5.96
N GLU A 10 -11.81 3.14 -5.90
CA GLU A 10 -13.04 3.92 -6.12
C GLU A 10 -13.01 4.81 -7.40
N GLY A 11 -12.26 4.40 -8.43
CA GLY A 11 -12.05 5.18 -9.65
C GLY A 11 -11.18 6.44 -9.50
N LYS A 12 -10.59 6.67 -8.32
CA LYS A 12 -9.76 7.85 -8.02
C LYS A 12 -8.30 7.63 -8.46
N ARG A 13 -7.62 8.73 -8.80
CA ARG A 13 -6.16 8.77 -9.00
C ARG A 13 -5.49 9.14 -7.69
N THR A 14 -5.12 8.14 -6.91
CA THR A 14 -4.57 8.31 -5.56
C THR A 14 -3.70 7.11 -5.21
N GLN A 15 -2.98 7.21 -4.10
CA GLN A 15 -2.32 6.07 -3.48
C GLN A 15 -3.12 5.68 -2.25
N VAL A 16 -3.39 4.38 -2.07
CA VAL A 16 -4.08 3.86 -0.89
C VAL A 16 -3.26 2.73 -0.26
N PRO A 17 -3.38 2.51 1.06
CA PRO A 17 -2.64 1.43 1.72
C PRO A 17 -2.99 0.05 1.15
N SER A 18 -2.00 -0.83 1.01
CA SER A 18 -2.28 -2.24 0.67
C SER A 18 -3.08 -2.90 1.80
N PRO A 19 -4.00 -3.82 1.49
CA PRO A 19 -4.69 -4.62 2.51
C PRO A 19 -3.77 -5.70 3.11
N SER A 20 -2.75 -6.14 2.38
CA SER A 20 -1.89 -7.27 2.75
C SER A 20 -0.62 -6.80 3.46
N PHE A 21 0.01 -5.76 2.92
CA PHE A 21 1.34 -5.35 3.35
C PHE A 21 1.41 -3.88 3.75
N CYS A 22 2.22 -3.60 4.76
CA CYS A 22 2.29 -2.31 5.41
C CYS A 22 3.29 -1.36 4.75
N ASN A 23 4.35 -1.92 4.18
CA ASN A 23 5.27 -1.24 3.29
C ASN A 23 4.77 -1.23 1.85
N ASN A 24 3.57 -1.72 1.54
CA ASN A 24 3.02 -1.64 0.19
C ASN A 24 1.83 -0.71 0.11
N PHE A 25 1.60 -0.19 -1.09
CA PHE A 25 0.47 0.65 -1.43
C PHE A 25 -0.07 0.31 -2.81
N LEU A 26 -1.33 0.61 -3.04
CA LEU A 26 -1.95 0.54 -4.35
C LEU A 26 -1.86 1.92 -4.99
N ASN A 27 -1.15 2.00 -6.11
CA ASN A 27 -1.15 3.16 -6.97
C ASN A 27 -2.35 3.06 -7.92
N CYS A 28 -3.37 3.88 -7.64
CA CYS A 28 -4.63 3.84 -8.35
C CYS A 28 -4.63 4.78 -9.56
N TRP A 29 -5.11 4.28 -10.70
CA TRP A 29 -5.27 5.05 -11.92
C TRP A 29 -6.56 4.67 -12.66
N ASP A 30 -7.56 5.55 -12.66
CA ASP A 30 -8.84 5.37 -13.38
C ASP A 30 -9.49 3.99 -13.14
N GLY A 31 -9.53 3.55 -11.88
CA GLY A 31 -10.10 2.26 -11.48
C GLY A 31 -9.13 1.08 -11.52
N TRP A 32 -7.91 1.26 -12.04
CA TRP A 32 -6.85 0.26 -11.99
C TRP A 32 -6.00 0.45 -10.75
N ALA A 33 -5.44 -0.64 -10.22
CA ALA A 33 -4.51 -0.61 -9.10
C ALA A 33 -3.25 -1.36 -9.46
N VAL A 34 -2.10 -0.76 -9.19
CA VAL A 34 -0.82 -1.47 -9.19
C VAL A 34 -0.29 -1.46 -7.77
N GLU A 35 -0.03 -2.63 -7.20
CA GLU A 35 0.61 -2.71 -5.89
C GLU A 35 2.11 -2.41 -6.03
N GLN A 36 2.61 -1.49 -5.22
CA GLN A 36 4.00 -1.06 -5.20
C GLN A 36 4.52 -1.06 -3.77
N GLU A 37 5.82 -1.26 -3.61
CA GLU A 37 6.49 -1.25 -2.32
C GLU A 37 7.13 0.12 -2.06
N CYS A 38 7.09 0.55 -0.80
CA CYS A 38 7.83 1.69 -0.30
C CYS A 38 9.34 1.41 -0.35
N PRO A 39 10.18 2.45 -0.37
CA PRO A 39 11.62 2.29 -0.17
C PRO A 39 11.92 1.52 1.12
N ILE A 40 13.07 0.83 1.13
CA ILE A 40 13.47 -0.02 2.26
C ILE A 40 13.42 0.73 3.59
N GLY A 41 12.81 0.10 4.59
CA GLY A 41 12.66 0.66 5.95
C GLY A 41 11.53 1.68 6.12
N LEU A 42 10.75 1.97 5.06
CA LEU A 42 9.58 2.85 5.14
C LEU A 42 8.28 2.06 5.05
N LEU A 43 7.25 2.59 5.71
CA LEU A 43 5.88 2.06 5.71
C LEU A 43 4.94 3.05 5.02
N PHE A 44 3.88 2.54 4.39
CA PHE A 44 2.92 3.42 3.73
C PHE A 44 1.94 4.02 4.73
N SER A 45 1.97 5.34 4.85
CA SER A 45 1.09 6.12 5.72
C SER A 45 -0.31 6.27 5.12
N ASN A 46 -1.32 6.43 5.98
CA ASN A 46 -2.67 6.81 5.57
C ASN A 46 -2.75 8.24 4.97
N LYS A 47 -1.65 9.01 5.06
CA LYS A 47 -1.49 10.32 4.43
C LYS A 47 -1.15 10.24 2.93
N GLY A 48 -0.95 9.04 2.38
CA GLY A 48 -0.72 8.84 0.95
C GLY A 48 0.76 8.89 0.53
N TYR A 49 1.68 8.62 1.45
CA TYR A 49 3.12 8.59 1.17
C TYR A 49 3.86 7.63 2.13
N CYS A 50 5.06 7.21 1.75
CA CYS A 50 5.92 6.37 2.57
C CYS A 50 6.58 7.21 3.69
N ASP A 51 6.46 6.75 4.93
CA ASP A 51 6.96 7.43 6.14
C ASP A 51 7.64 6.39 7.06
N TYR A 52 8.32 6.85 8.10
CA TYR A 52 9.04 5.97 9.03
C TYR A 52 8.08 5.13 9.87
N ALA A 53 8.54 3.94 10.29
CA ALA A 53 7.71 3.03 11.08
C ALA A 53 7.19 3.66 12.39
N ASP A 54 7.93 4.60 12.97
CA ASP A 54 7.56 5.30 14.21
C ASP A 54 6.33 6.19 14.06
N THR A 55 6.00 6.61 12.83
CA THR A 55 4.92 7.56 12.53
C THR A 55 3.71 6.90 11.84
N VAL A 56 3.81 5.62 11.48
CA VAL A 56 2.81 4.90 10.70
C VAL A 56 2.09 3.85 11.54
N ASN A 57 0.76 3.92 11.57
CA ASN A 57 -0.05 2.86 12.16
C ASN A 57 -0.26 1.72 11.15
N CYS A 58 0.48 0.64 11.36
CA CYS A 58 0.49 -0.52 10.50
C CYS A 58 -0.70 -1.49 10.72
N HIS A 59 -1.43 -1.31 11.82
CA HIS A 59 -2.45 -2.25 12.29
C HIS A 59 -1.92 -3.70 12.28
N ASN A 60 -2.63 -4.62 11.62
CA ASN A 60 -2.29 -6.04 11.56
C ASN A 60 -1.67 -6.46 10.21
N ARG A 61 -1.20 -5.51 9.40
CA ARG A 61 -0.58 -5.83 8.09
C ARG A 61 0.85 -6.28 8.27
N LYS A 62 1.29 -7.20 7.42
CA LYS A 62 2.67 -7.71 7.42
C LYS A 62 3.58 -6.74 6.69
N VAL A 63 4.89 -6.77 6.91
CA VAL A 63 5.85 -6.10 6.02
C VAL A 63 6.26 -7.10 4.94
N ASN A 64 6.03 -6.76 3.67
CA ASN A 64 6.50 -7.53 2.54
C ASN A 64 8.03 -7.52 2.56
N GLY A 65 8.67 -8.69 2.63
CA GLY A 65 10.14 -8.76 2.72
C GLY A 65 10.71 -8.73 4.13
N GLU A 66 9.88 -8.75 5.19
CA GLU A 66 10.30 -9.37 6.45
C GLU A 66 10.46 -10.87 6.22
N VAL A 67 11.62 -11.25 5.68
CA VAL A 67 12.27 -12.49 6.08
C VAL A 67 12.46 -12.34 7.57
N PHE A 68 11.74 -13.14 8.36
CA PHE A 68 12.00 -13.28 9.79
C PHE A 68 13.52 -13.39 9.99
N VAL A 69 14.15 -12.35 10.53
CA VAL A 69 15.56 -12.42 10.91
C VAL A 69 15.59 -13.20 12.22
N PHE A 70 15.62 -14.53 12.05
CA PHE A 70 15.80 -15.61 13.03
C PHE A 70 14.70 -15.83 14.07
#